data_AF-A0A7G2ETP8-F1
#
_entry.id   AF-A0A7G2ETP8-F1
#
_cell.length_a   1.000
_cell.length_b   1.000
_cell.length_c   1.000
_cell.angle_alpha   90.00
_cell.angle_beta   90.00
_cell.angle_gamma   90.00
#
_symmetry.space_group_name_H-M   'P 1'
#
loop_
_entity.id
_entity.type
_entity.pdbx_description
1 polymer ?
#
loop_
_entity_poly.entity_id
_entity_poly.type
_entity_poly.pdbx_seq_one_letter_code
_entity_poly.pdbx_strand_id
1 'polypeptide(L)'
;MIAFTKRGTRIHSDFSYRSGDYLLFGSETSGLPPEALSDCKHEPYGGGTLRIPMVETYVRCMNLSVSVGIALYEASRQLNYEQIECAPEGCVNGEEPLLTEDIFA
;
A
#
# COMPACT_ATOMS: atom_id res chain seq x y z
N MET A 1 -1.01 -0.13 -7.54
CA MET A 1 -1.11 -1.12 -6.44
C MET A 1 0.25 -1.72 -6.15
N ILE A 2 0.64 -1.81 -4.89
CA ILE A 2 1.97 -2.23 -4.44
C ILE A 2 1.81 -3.39 -3.47
N ALA A 3 2.36 -4.56 -3.81
CA ALA A 3 2.22 -5.76 -2.97
C ALA A 3 3.38 -5.90 -1.98
N PHE A 4 3.07 -6.01 -0.69
CA PHE A 4 4.05 -6.35 0.34
C PHE A 4 4.11 -7.86 0.54
N THR A 5 5.28 -8.45 0.33
CA THR A 5 5.52 -9.88 0.50
C THR A 5 6.97 -10.13 0.89
N LYS A 6 7.20 -11.18 1.69
CA LYS A 6 8.55 -11.61 2.07
C LYS A 6 9.46 -11.83 0.85
N ARG A 7 8.88 -12.31 -0.25
CA ARG A 7 9.60 -12.62 -1.50
C ARG A 7 9.62 -11.45 -2.49
N GLY A 8 9.39 -10.22 -2.00
CA GLY A 8 9.40 -9.02 -2.84
C GLY A 8 10.78 -8.78 -3.46
N THR A 9 10.80 -8.21 -4.65
CA THR A 9 12.02 -7.97 -5.43
C THR A 9 12.74 -6.68 -5.04
N ARG A 10 12.01 -5.69 -4.49
CA ARG A 10 12.56 -4.39 -4.06
C ARG A 10 12.39 -4.18 -2.57
N ILE A 11 13.28 -3.41 -1.98
CA ILE A 11 13.19 -2.98 -0.58
C ILE A 11 12.16 -1.86 -0.48
N HIS A 12 11.30 -1.89 0.54
CA HIS A 12 10.24 -0.90 0.75
C HIS A 12 10.76 0.55 0.78
N SER A 13 11.89 0.81 1.45
CA SER A 13 12.51 2.13 1.57
C SER A 13 13.17 2.64 0.27
N ASP A 14 13.47 1.76 -0.68
CA ASP A 14 14.06 2.13 -1.98
C ASP A 14 12.99 2.35 -3.06
N PHE A 15 11.72 2.19 -2.68
CA PHE A 15 10.57 2.48 -3.53
C PHE A 15 10.18 3.94 -3.40
N SER A 16 9.76 4.57 -4.49
CA SER A 16 9.28 5.95 -4.50
C SER A 16 7.76 5.96 -4.41
N TYR A 17 7.23 6.22 -3.22
CA TYR A 17 5.79 6.26 -2.98
C TYR A 17 5.16 7.54 -3.54
N ARG A 18 3.90 7.44 -3.96
CA ARG A 18 3.10 8.53 -4.51
C ARG A 18 1.75 8.60 -3.80
N SER A 19 1.18 9.79 -3.73
CA SER A 19 -0.21 9.94 -3.29
C SER A 19 -1.14 9.14 -4.21
N GLY A 20 -2.08 8.40 -3.62
CA GLY A 20 -2.96 7.46 -4.33
C GLY A 20 -2.42 6.04 -4.47
N ASP A 21 -1.22 5.75 -3.96
CA ASP A 21 -0.71 4.37 -3.93
C ASP A 21 -1.50 3.48 -2.97
N TYR A 22 -1.91 2.31 -3.47
CA TYR A 22 -2.54 1.27 -2.67
C TYR A 22 -1.50 0.27 -2.17
N LEU A 23 -1.35 0.17 -0.85
CA LEU A 23 -0.46 -0.80 -0.20
C LEU A 23 -1.24 -2.09 0.12
N LEU A 24 -0.90 -3.17 -0.56
CA LEU A 24 -1.60 -4.45 -0.48
C LEU A 24 -0.86 -5.43 0.41
N PHE A 25 -1.57 -6.00 1.38
CA PHE A 25 -1.06 -7.01 2.31
C PHE A 25 -1.92 -8.26 2.28
N GLY A 26 -1.27 -9.41 2.40
CA GLY A 26 -1.93 -10.70 2.48
C GLY A 26 -2.31 -11.07 3.91
N SER A 27 -3.00 -12.20 4.07
CA SER A 27 -3.26 -12.75 5.40
C SER A 27 -1.94 -13.17 6.08
N GLU A 28 -1.90 -13.16 7.41
CA GLU A 28 -0.70 -13.53 8.17
C GLU A 28 -0.28 -14.99 7.89
N THR A 29 -1.25 -15.88 7.68
CA THR A 29 -1.02 -17.31 7.46
C THR A 29 -0.65 -17.63 6.01
N SER A 30 -1.39 -17.07 5.05
CA SER A 30 -1.32 -17.50 3.64
C SER A 30 -0.69 -16.47 2.72
N GLY A 31 -0.48 -15.24 3.19
CA GLY A 31 0.02 -14.16 2.36
C GLY A 31 -0.97 -13.74 1.26
N LEU A 32 -0.44 -13.16 0.19
CA LEU A 32 -1.23 -12.74 -0.97
C LEU A 32 -1.41 -13.92 -1.95
N PRO A 33 -2.59 -14.04 -2.58
CA PRO A 33 -2.80 -15.04 -3.61
C PRO A 33 -1.87 -14.77 -4.82
N PRO A 34 -1.43 -15.81 -5.54
CA PRO A 34 -0.54 -15.68 -6.70
C PRO A 34 -1.05 -14.72 -7.78
N GLU A 35 -2.37 -14.67 -7.96
CA GLU A 35 -3.06 -13.81 -8.92
C GLU A 35 -2.83 -12.34 -8.57
N ALA A 36 -3.07 -11.94 -7.31
CA ALA A 36 -2.84 -10.58 -6.83
C ALA A 36 -1.36 -10.15 -6.93
N LEU A 37 -0.43 -11.08 -6.67
CA LEU A 37 1.01 -10.83 -6.86
C LEU A 37 1.37 -10.64 -8.34
N SER A 38 0.68 -11.34 -9.23
CA SER A 38 0.87 -11.20 -10.67
C SER A 38 0.32 -9.86 -11.13
N ASP A 39 -0.89 -9.48 -10.72
CA ASP A 39 -1.50 -8.19 -11.07
C ASP A 39 -0.63 -7.01 -10.62
N CYS A 40 -0.05 -7.09 -9.42
CA CYS A 40 0.85 -6.04 -8.93
C CYS A 40 2.18 -5.95 -9.70
N LYS A 41 2.58 -6.98 -10.45
CA LYS A 41 3.81 -6.97 -11.28
C LYS A 41 3.58 -6.46 -12.70
N HIS A 42 2.33 -6.44 -13.17
CA HIS A 42 2.02 -6.01 -14.53
C HIS A 42 1.72 -4.50 -14.56
N GLU A 43 2.38 -3.80 -15.46
CA GLU A 43 2.04 -2.43 -15.85
C GLU A 43 0.67 -2.40 -16.56
N PRO A 44 -0.11 -1.29 -16.50
CA PRO A 44 0.27 0.05 -16.05
C PRO A 44 -0.11 0.41 -14.60
N TYR A 45 -0.80 -0.49 -13.88
CA TYR A 45 -1.36 -0.18 -12.55
C TYR A 45 -0.59 -0.87 -11.40
N GLY A 46 0.28 -1.82 -11.70
CA GLY A 46 1.10 -2.55 -10.73
C GLY A 46 2.42 -1.83 -10.43
N GLY A 47 2.58 -1.34 -9.20
CA GLY A 47 3.84 -0.74 -8.70
C GLY A 47 4.91 -1.78 -8.31
N GLY A 48 4.62 -3.07 -8.48
CA GLY A 48 5.52 -4.17 -8.19
C GLY A 48 5.33 -4.78 -6.80
N THR A 49 6.32 -5.59 -6.42
CA THR A 49 6.36 -6.30 -5.13
C THR A 49 7.49 -5.79 -4.26
N LEU A 50 7.17 -5.36 -3.04
CA LEU A 50 8.12 -4.85 -2.05
C LEU A 50 8.29 -5.85 -0.91
N ARG A 51 9.47 -5.81 -0.28
CA ARG A 51 9.76 -6.50 0.99
C ARG A 51 10.29 -5.53 2.03
N ILE A 52 10.00 -5.82 3.29
CA ILE A 52 10.66 -5.18 4.42
C ILE A 52 11.87 -6.06 4.81
N PRO A 53 13.09 -5.52 4.87
CA PRO A 53 14.27 -6.27 5.27
C PRO A 53 14.09 -6.91 6.66
N MET A 54 14.44 -8.18 6.78
CA MET A 54 14.31 -8.96 8.01
C MET A 54 15.44 -10.00 8.08
N VAL A 55 15.92 -10.30 9.27
CA VAL A 55 16.88 -11.40 9.50
C VAL A 55 16.12 -12.73 9.44
N GLU A 56 16.36 -13.51 8.38
CA GLU A 56 15.58 -14.72 8.11
C GLU A 56 16.06 -15.99 8.86
N THR A 57 17.16 -15.90 9.62
CA THR A 57 17.76 -17.06 10.29
C THR A 57 16.85 -17.68 11.36
N TYR A 58 16.05 -16.87 12.05
CA TYR A 58 15.18 -17.32 13.15
C TYR A 58 13.72 -16.88 13.02
N VAL A 59 13.43 -15.89 12.17
CA VAL A 59 12.10 -15.28 12.05
C VAL A 59 11.53 -15.59 10.67
N ARG A 60 10.34 -16.21 10.64
CA ARG A 60 9.68 -16.62 9.39
C ARG A 60 9.05 -15.44 8.66
N CYS A 61 8.36 -14.58 9.39
CA CYS A 61 7.70 -13.36 8.93
C CYS A 61 7.55 -12.40 10.13
N MET A 62 7.42 -11.11 9.83
CA MET A 62 6.92 -10.15 10.81
C MET A 62 5.42 -10.33 10.99
N ASN A 63 4.91 -9.89 12.14
CA ASN A 63 3.48 -9.73 12.32
C ASN A 63 2.89 -8.78 11.26
N LEU A 64 1.65 -9.04 10.86
CA LEU A 64 0.96 -8.25 9.84
C LEU A 64 0.83 -6.78 10.23
N SER A 65 0.41 -6.46 11.45
CA SER A 65 0.24 -5.08 11.91
C SER A 65 1.55 -4.29 11.92
N VAL A 66 2.64 -4.94 12.34
CA VAL A 66 3.98 -4.33 12.32
C VAL A 66 4.42 -4.04 10.88
N SER A 67 4.18 -4.97 9.98
CA SER A 67 4.50 -4.81 8.55
C SER A 67 3.72 -3.65 7.92
N VAL A 68 2.42 -3.56 8.21
CA VAL A 68 1.55 -2.46 7.76
C VAL A 68 2.04 -1.13 8.32
N GLY A 69 2.34 -1.07 9.63
CA GLY A 69 2.83 0.14 10.27
C GLY A 69 4.14 0.66 9.65
N ILE A 70 5.11 -0.22 9.42
CA ILE A 70 6.39 0.13 8.78
C ILE A 70 6.15 0.69 7.36
N ALA A 71 5.36 -0.02 6.56
CA ALA A 71 5.10 0.37 5.19
C ALA A 71 4.35 1.71 5.10
N LEU A 72 3.31 1.88 5.91
CA LEU A 72 2.51 3.10 5.96
C LEU A 72 3.37 4.29 6.35
N TYR A 73 4.14 4.18 7.44
CA TYR A 73 4.97 5.29 7.90
C TYR A 73 6.14 5.61 6.98
N GLU A 74 6.70 4.64 6.25
CA GLU A 74 7.71 4.94 5.24
C GLU A 74 7.09 5.68 4.04
N ALA A 75 5.93 5.25 3.56
CA ALA A 75 5.20 5.96 2.52
C ALA A 75 4.84 7.38 2.96
N SER A 76 4.29 7.53 4.17
CA SER A 76 3.97 8.84 4.74
C SER A 76 5.22 9.71 4.90
N ARG A 77 6.36 9.16 5.35
CA ARG A 77 7.63 9.90 5.46
C ARG A 77 8.10 10.45 4.11
N GLN A 78 8.01 9.67 3.04
CA GLN A 78 8.35 10.14 1.69
C GLN A 78 7.38 11.20 1.16
N LEU A 79 6.12 11.13 1.59
CA LEU A 79 5.06 12.08 1.27
C LEU A 79 4.93 13.22 2.31
N ASN A 80 6.00 13.49 3.06
CA ASN A 80 6.08 14.54 4.08
C ASN A 80 4.94 14.54 5.12
N TYR A 81 4.37 13.37 5.40
CA TYR A 81 3.23 13.17 6.31
C TYR A 81 1.96 13.97 5.96
N GLU A 82 1.85 14.54 4.75
CA GLU A 82 0.72 15.39 4.31
C GLU A 82 -0.66 14.75 4.51
N GLN A 83 -0.72 13.42 4.48
CA GLN A 83 -1.95 12.62 4.60
C GLN A 83 -2.33 12.27 6.05
N ILE A 84 -1.43 12.47 7.02
CA ILE A 84 -1.67 12.21 8.45
C ILE A 84 -1.70 13.52 9.25
N GLU A 85 -1.18 14.62 8.69
CA GLU A 85 -1.41 15.95 9.27
C GLU A 85 -2.92 16.24 9.28
N CYS A 86 -3.47 16.42 10.49
CA CYS A 86 -4.81 16.95 10.63
C CYS A 86 -4.86 18.28 9.89
N ALA A 87 -5.72 18.38 8.89
CA ALA A 87 -6.07 19.67 8.33
C ALA A 87 -6.43 20.60 9.51
N PRO A 88 -5.77 21.76 9.67
CA PRO A 88 -6.28 22.77 10.58
C PRO A 88 -7.72 23.06 10.12
N GLU A 89 -8.65 23.06 11.08
CA GLU A 89 -10.09 23.09 10.86
C GLU A 89 -10.53 23.92 9.65
N GLY A 90 -11.16 23.25 8.70
CA GLY A 90 -11.65 23.85 7.46
C GLY A 90 -12.55 22.88 6.70
N CYS A 91 -13.50 22.25 7.40
CA CYS A 91 -14.67 21.66 6.73
C CYS A 91 -15.43 22.80 6.04
N VAL A 92 -15.13 23.04 4.76
CA VAL A 92 -16.01 23.78 3.86
C VAL A 92 -16.48 22.82 2.79
N ASN A 93 -17.80 22.62 2.79
CA ASN A 93 -18.59 21.86 1.84
C ASN A 93 -18.29 22.23 0.38
N GLY A 94 -18.37 21.25 -0.52
CA GLY A 94 -18.60 21.53 -1.95
C GLY A 94 -17.98 20.52 -2.92
N GLU A 95 -18.78 19.49 -3.26
CA GLU A 95 -18.92 18.93 -4.62
C GLU A 95 -17.69 18.35 -5.34
N GLU A 96 -17.60 17.03 -5.34
CA GLU A 96 -17.33 16.25 -6.56
C GLU A 96 -18.37 15.11 -6.58
N PRO A 97 -19.46 15.22 -7.36
CA PRO A 97 -20.44 14.16 -7.48
C PRO A 97 -19.82 13.03 -8.32
N LEU A 98 -19.54 11.93 -7.63
CA LEU A 98 -19.13 10.66 -8.22
C LEU A 98 -20.29 10.12 -9.06
N LEU A 99 -20.23 10.36 -10.37
CA LEU A 99 -20.89 9.65 -11.46
C LEU A 99 -22.30 9.10 -11.11
N THR A 100 -23.34 9.91 -11.34
CA THR A 100 -24.66 9.38 -11.64
C THR A 100 -24.62 8.77 -13.05
N GLU A 101 -24.33 7.48 -13.14
CA GLU A 101 -24.72 6.71 -14.32
C GLU A 101 -26.06 6.02 -14.04
N ASP A 102 -26.99 6.31 -14.94
CA ASP A 102 -28.34 5.81 -15.02
C ASP A 102 -28.37 4.28 -15.02
N ILE A 103 -28.89 3.69 -13.94
CA ILE A 103 -29.34 2.30 -13.92
C ILE A 103 -30.73 2.31 -13.30
N PHE A 104 -31.75 2.59 -14.11
CA PHE A 104 -33.12 2.01 -14.09
C PHE A 104 -33.93 2.77 -15.16
N ALA A 105 -33.80 2.33 -16.41
CA ALA A 105 -34.82 2.48 -17.44
C ALA A 105 -35.52 1.12 -17.63
#